data_AF-A0A9E6CXQ4-F1
#
_entry.id   AF-A0A9E6CXQ4-F1
#
_cell.length_a   1.000
_cell.length_b   1.000
_cell.length_c   1.000
_cell.angle_alpha   90.00
_cell.angle_beta   90.00
_cell.angle_gamma   90.00
#
_symmetry.space_group_name_H-M   'P 1'
#
loop_
_entity.id
_entity.type
_entity.pdbx_description
1 polymer ?
#
loop_
_entity_poly.entity_id
_entity_poly.type
_entity_poly.pdbx_seq_one_letter_code
_entity_poly.pdbx_strand_id
1 'polypeptide(L)'
;MQRKNGSRSEELNFISSFLSSSESFHSFIRRNPIGGTYNESNITIIYGNITRLISDLELTRYSLLPNIKPIIIYHLDHLKSDLKKLIELKHSLHAGAVCSEKAKADILIITKDKPYYISFKDITKEAKLGQFSSHLQLGQVKLEGGLKKFIEIPAAKIIHTNSNLTFEQFNKLNSGNKKWAVYKSLYDKDFQRLVDQMMENAYAQLYTFCHELTKDIDLLLEFLTRTLVGNSESVLDDFYLVMGDSFIHVKSVLNKIKKLNPEICTQEFISRNSKKSMLLSIRIKDKKYWITKIEPSFDGSRKNVSQTKGIIYYFQEFSDNVNQSYKSLLIDVSENKFG
;
A
#
# COMPACT_ATOMS: atom_id res chain seq x y z
N MET A 1 -8.07 -5.24 23.94
CA MET A 1 -7.44 -3.91 23.80
C MET A 1 -6.49 -3.98 22.60
N GLN A 2 -6.88 -3.38 21.47
CA GLN A 2 -6.26 -3.55 20.15
C GLN A 2 -4.94 -2.76 20.07
N ARG A 3 -3.81 -3.41 19.80
CA ARG A 3 -2.50 -2.73 19.68
C ARG A 3 -2.38 -2.04 18.33
N LYS A 4 -2.08 -0.74 18.36
CA LYS A 4 -2.16 0.17 17.21
C LYS A 4 -1.05 -0.06 16.17
N ASN A 5 0.08 -0.68 16.54
CA ASN A 5 1.22 -0.90 15.64
C ASN A 5 1.69 -2.36 15.48
N GLY A 6 0.87 -3.35 15.88
CA GLY A 6 1.29 -4.76 15.95
C GLY A 6 2.00 -5.32 14.71
N SER A 7 1.59 -4.96 13.48
CA SER A 7 2.24 -5.50 12.26
C SER A 7 3.67 -4.99 12.07
N ARG A 8 3.99 -3.79 12.56
CA ARG A 8 5.32 -3.18 12.42
C ARG A 8 6.29 -3.63 13.50
N SER A 9 5.79 -3.98 14.69
CA SER A 9 6.62 -4.63 15.70
C SER A 9 7.00 -6.06 15.29
N GLU A 10 6.13 -6.76 14.56
CA GLU A 10 6.44 -8.07 13.99
C GLU A 10 7.61 -8.05 12.98
N GLU A 11 7.79 -6.95 12.23
CA GLU A 11 8.96 -6.77 11.36
C GLU A 11 10.27 -6.85 12.15
N LEU A 12 10.33 -6.27 13.36
CA LEU A 12 11.50 -6.32 14.22
C LEU A 12 11.73 -7.71 14.83
N ASN A 13 10.64 -8.42 15.14
CA ASN A 13 10.71 -9.81 15.62
C ASN A 13 11.25 -10.73 14.52
N PHE A 14 10.79 -10.55 13.28
CA PHE A 14 11.33 -11.24 12.11
C PHE A 14 12.83 -10.95 11.94
N ILE A 15 13.28 -9.69 12.05
CA ILE A 15 14.72 -9.36 12.01
C ILE A 15 15.48 -10.08 13.14
N SER A 16 14.96 -10.06 14.36
CA SER A 16 15.61 -10.64 15.54
C SER A 16 15.84 -12.14 15.43
N SER A 17 15.02 -12.83 14.64
CA SER A 17 15.08 -14.28 14.49
C SER A 17 16.32 -14.76 13.71
N PHE A 18 16.96 -13.88 12.92
CA PHE A 18 18.26 -14.16 12.30
C PHE A 18 19.45 -14.13 13.27
N LEU A 19 19.23 -13.67 14.51
CA LEU A 19 20.28 -13.52 15.51
C LEU A 19 20.37 -14.74 16.42
N SER A 20 21.52 -14.90 17.07
CA SER A 20 21.69 -15.94 18.09
C SER A 20 20.88 -15.61 19.36
N SER A 21 20.78 -14.31 19.70
CA SER A 21 20.05 -13.80 20.86
C SER A 21 19.12 -12.63 20.49
N SER A 22 17.82 -12.92 20.32
CA SER A 22 16.78 -11.90 20.14
C SER A 22 16.70 -10.91 21.30
N GLU A 23 16.99 -11.35 22.53
CA GLU A 23 16.97 -10.51 23.75
C GLU A 23 18.00 -9.38 23.71
N SER A 24 19.19 -9.66 23.18
CA SER A 24 20.28 -8.67 23.09
C SER A 24 19.91 -7.54 22.14
N PHE A 25 19.36 -7.88 20.98
CA PHE A 25 18.82 -6.92 20.03
C PHE A 25 17.63 -6.14 20.60
N HIS A 26 16.67 -6.80 21.23
CA HIS A 26 15.51 -6.14 21.83
C HIS A 26 15.92 -5.15 22.94
N SER A 27 16.90 -5.53 23.76
CA SER A 27 17.47 -4.66 24.79
C SER A 27 18.24 -3.47 24.20
N PHE A 28 18.90 -3.66 23.05
CA PHE A 28 19.58 -2.58 22.34
C PHE A 28 18.58 -1.56 21.79
N ILE A 29 17.55 -2.01 21.08
CA ILE A 29 16.59 -1.11 20.41
C ILE A 29 15.68 -0.38 21.42
N ARG A 30 15.41 -0.98 22.59
CA ARG A 30 14.72 -0.30 23.71
C ARG A 30 15.52 0.87 24.28
N ARG A 31 16.85 0.75 24.30
CA ARG A 31 17.76 1.82 24.74
C ARG A 31 18.04 2.86 23.65
N ASN A 32 17.87 2.49 22.38
CA ASN A 32 18.18 3.32 21.22
C ASN A 32 16.98 3.48 20.26
N PRO A 33 15.79 3.90 20.73
CA PRO A 33 14.56 3.82 19.95
C PRO A 33 14.51 4.82 18.77
N ILE A 34 15.40 5.81 18.74
CA ILE A 34 15.47 6.84 17.70
C ILE A 34 16.20 6.38 16.43
N GLY A 35 16.71 5.14 16.43
CA GLY A 35 17.44 4.54 15.32
C GLY A 35 18.90 4.24 15.70
N GLY A 36 19.53 3.36 14.93
CA GLY A 36 20.92 3.00 15.16
C GLY A 36 21.41 1.82 14.34
N THR A 37 22.63 1.40 14.67
CA THR A 37 23.28 0.22 14.11
C THR A 37 23.58 -0.77 15.23
N TYR A 38 23.07 -1.99 15.11
CA TYR A 38 23.35 -3.09 16.00
C TYR A 38 24.23 -4.11 15.27
N ASN A 39 25.25 -4.63 15.93
CA ASN A 39 26.14 -5.65 15.36
C ASN A 39 26.15 -6.85 16.30
N GLU A 40 25.94 -8.04 15.74
CA GLU A 40 26.08 -9.29 16.47
C GLU A 40 26.69 -10.35 15.54
N SER A 41 27.79 -10.95 16.00
CA SER A 41 28.58 -11.90 15.21
C SER A 41 29.01 -11.29 13.86
N ASN A 42 28.36 -11.68 12.76
CA ASN A 42 28.64 -11.22 11.40
C ASN A 42 27.44 -10.52 10.74
N ILE A 43 26.41 -10.17 11.53
CA ILE A 43 25.19 -9.53 11.04
C ILE A 43 25.15 -8.09 11.56
N THR A 44 25.00 -7.14 10.65
CA THR A 44 24.74 -5.73 10.97
C THR A 44 23.26 -5.41 10.73
N ILE A 45 22.58 -4.86 11.73
CA ILE A 45 21.19 -4.39 11.61
C ILE A 45 21.16 -2.86 11.66
N ILE A 46 20.47 -2.23 10.73
CA ILE A 46 20.30 -0.77 10.64
C ILE A 46 18.80 -0.45 10.63
N TYR A 47 18.37 0.46 11.50
CA TYR A 47 16.95 0.83 11.63
C TYR A 47 16.77 2.33 11.92
N GLY A 48 15.60 2.84 11.55
CA GLY A 48 15.19 4.23 11.78
C GLY A 48 14.56 4.46 13.15
N ASN A 49 13.82 5.56 13.29
CA ASN A 49 13.10 5.82 14.55
C ASN A 49 11.92 4.85 14.74
N ILE A 50 12.04 3.99 15.73
CA ILE A 50 11.06 2.97 16.09
C ILE A 50 10.39 3.24 17.45
N THR A 51 10.54 4.44 18.02
CA THR A 51 10.03 4.80 19.36
C THR A 51 8.57 4.41 19.58
N ARG A 52 7.74 4.58 18.54
CA ARG A 52 6.31 4.22 18.55
C ARG A 52 6.02 2.72 18.54
N LEU A 53 7.00 1.88 18.22
CA LEU A 53 6.87 0.42 18.10
C LEU A 53 7.29 -0.30 19.38
N ILE A 54 8.11 0.33 20.23
CA ILE A 54 8.68 -0.28 21.43
C ILE A 54 7.62 -0.81 22.39
N SER A 55 6.50 -0.08 22.56
CA SER A 55 5.41 -0.49 23.45
C SER A 55 4.67 -1.74 22.99
N ASP A 56 4.74 -2.07 21.70
CA ASP A 56 4.02 -3.19 21.08
C ASP A 56 4.96 -4.39 20.80
N LEU A 57 6.26 -4.26 21.10
CA LEU A 57 7.29 -5.26 20.80
C LEU A 57 7.25 -6.44 21.79
N GLU A 58 6.95 -7.62 21.29
CA GLU A 58 6.99 -8.89 22.04
C GLU A 58 8.24 -9.70 21.70
N LEU A 59 8.77 -10.46 22.67
CA LEU A 59 9.83 -11.44 22.42
C LEU A 59 9.21 -12.70 21.81
N THR A 60 8.89 -12.65 20.52
CA THR A 60 8.46 -13.82 19.75
C THR A 60 9.54 -14.20 18.75
N ARG A 61 9.90 -15.49 18.73
CA ARG A 61 10.77 -16.06 17.69
C ARG A 61 9.88 -16.67 16.61
N TYR A 62 10.20 -16.36 15.36
CA TYR A 62 9.61 -17.03 14.22
C TYR A 62 10.10 -18.48 14.18
N SER A 63 9.16 -19.41 14.06
CA SER A 63 9.40 -20.86 14.05
C SER A 63 10.04 -21.34 12.75
N LEU A 64 9.77 -20.65 11.65
CA LEU A 64 10.29 -20.94 10.31
C LEU A 64 10.97 -19.71 9.73
N LEU A 65 12.30 -19.77 9.65
CA LEU A 65 13.07 -18.81 8.90
C LEU A 65 13.37 -19.34 7.50
N PRO A 66 13.27 -18.50 6.46
CA PRO A 66 13.83 -18.87 5.17
C PRO A 66 15.35 -19.07 5.35
N ASN A 67 15.92 -19.99 4.57
CA ASN A 67 17.36 -20.26 4.56
C ASN A 67 18.13 -19.09 3.92
N ILE A 68 18.15 -17.95 4.61
CA ILE A 68 18.82 -16.71 4.23
C ILE A 68 19.96 -16.50 5.22
N LYS A 69 21.15 -16.21 4.70
CA LYS A 69 22.34 -15.89 5.50
C LYS A 69 22.62 -14.40 5.40
N PRO A 70 22.00 -13.56 6.27
CA PRO A 70 22.18 -12.12 6.22
C PRO A 70 23.62 -11.71 6.54
N ILE A 71 24.10 -10.67 5.86
CA ILE A 71 25.28 -9.89 6.26
C ILE A 71 24.81 -8.57 6.85
N ILE A 72 23.85 -7.92 6.19
CA ILE A 72 23.27 -6.66 6.64
C ILE A 72 21.75 -6.71 6.49
N ILE A 73 21.03 -6.22 7.50
CA ILE A 73 19.58 -6.08 7.48
C ILE A 73 19.21 -4.62 7.71
N TYR A 74 18.41 -4.05 6.82
CA TYR A 74 17.85 -2.72 6.97
C TYR A 74 16.36 -2.81 7.26
N HIS A 75 15.91 -2.25 8.38
CA HIS A 75 14.50 -1.92 8.59
C HIS A 75 14.23 -0.58 7.92
N LEU A 76 13.46 -0.59 6.84
CA LEU A 76 13.33 0.55 5.93
C LEU A 76 12.32 1.62 6.41
N ASP A 77 11.46 1.30 7.38
CA ASP A 77 10.54 2.27 7.96
C ASP A 77 11.34 3.35 8.74
N HIS A 78 10.93 4.61 8.62
CA HIS A 78 11.59 5.79 9.22
C HIS A 78 13.07 6.02 8.88
N LEU A 79 13.66 5.29 7.94
CA LEU A 79 14.95 5.70 7.37
C LEU A 79 14.76 6.94 6.49
N LYS A 80 15.65 7.93 6.66
CA LYS A 80 15.67 9.15 5.85
C LYS A 80 15.90 8.81 4.38
N SER A 81 15.27 9.57 3.47
CA SER A 81 15.39 9.36 2.02
C SER A 81 16.84 9.36 1.53
N ASP A 82 17.69 10.25 2.06
CA ASP A 82 19.09 10.31 1.64
C ASP A 82 19.88 9.08 2.08
N LEU A 83 19.57 8.51 3.25
CA LEU A 83 20.17 7.25 3.68
C LEU A 83 19.74 6.09 2.78
N LYS A 84 18.46 6.06 2.34
CA LYS A 84 17.98 5.06 1.39
C LYS A 84 18.73 5.13 0.05
N LYS A 85 18.99 6.33 -0.48
CA LYS A 85 19.83 6.51 -1.68
C LYS A 85 21.26 6.02 -1.47
N LEU A 86 21.84 6.29 -0.30
CA LEU A 86 23.18 5.78 0.04
C LEU A 86 23.22 4.25 0.14
N ILE A 87 22.17 3.62 0.64
CA ILE A 87 22.03 2.16 0.67
C ILE A 87 22.01 1.61 -0.76
N GLU A 88 21.24 2.22 -1.66
CA GLU A 88 21.18 1.82 -3.07
C GLU A 88 22.57 1.89 -3.72
N LEU A 89 23.29 2.99 -3.54
CA LEU A 89 24.66 3.16 -4.06
C LEU A 89 25.65 2.16 -3.45
N LYS A 90 25.59 1.96 -2.13
CA LYS A 90 26.52 1.09 -1.40
C LYS A 90 26.44 -0.37 -1.85
N HIS A 91 25.24 -0.85 -2.17
CA HIS A 91 24.98 -2.25 -2.57
C HIS A 91 24.72 -2.40 -4.06
N SER A 92 25.02 -1.38 -4.88
CA SER A 92 24.79 -1.38 -6.32
C SER A 92 23.36 -1.76 -6.71
N LEU A 93 22.37 -1.32 -5.94
CA LEU A 93 20.95 -1.55 -6.21
C LEU A 93 20.43 -0.55 -7.24
N HIS A 94 19.34 -0.92 -7.93
CA HIS A 94 18.66 0.00 -8.84
C HIS A 94 18.08 1.22 -8.09
N ALA A 95 18.09 2.37 -8.77
CA ALA A 95 17.57 3.61 -8.20
C ALA A 95 16.07 3.52 -7.85
N GLY A 96 15.76 3.67 -6.57
CA GLY A 96 14.42 3.55 -6.02
C GLY A 96 14.05 2.16 -5.47
N ALA A 97 14.97 1.19 -5.48
CA ALA A 97 14.73 -0.16 -5.00
C ALA A 97 14.33 -0.24 -3.51
N VAL A 98 14.67 0.77 -2.69
CA VAL A 98 14.24 0.85 -1.27
C VAL A 98 13.41 2.11 -0.95
N CYS A 99 13.04 2.89 -1.98
CA CYS A 99 12.20 4.06 -1.83
C CYS A 99 10.71 3.67 -1.87
N SER A 100 9.94 4.09 -0.86
CA SER A 100 8.52 3.75 -0.70
C SER A 100 7.61 4.19 -1.86
N GLU A 101 8.03 5.17 -2.66
CA GLU A 101 7.29 5.62 -3.84
C GLU A 101 7.39 4.62 -5.02
N LYS A 102 8.46 3.81 -5.03
CA LYS A 102 8.80 2.89 -6.12
C LYS A 102 8.75 1.43 -5.68
N ALA A 103 9.19 1.10 -4.46
CA ALA A 103 9.17 -0.24 -3.90
C ALA A 103 8.51 -0.24 -2.50
N LYS A 104 7.67 -1.22 -2.22
CA LYS A 104 6.91 -1.36 -0.98
C LYS A 104 7.59 -2.28 0.05
N ALA A 105 8.90 -2.43 -0.01
CA ALA A 105 9.64 -3.26 0.96
C ALA A 105 9.68 -2.58 2.34
N ASP A 106 9.45 -3.37 3.38
CA ASP A 106 9.57 -2.97 4.79
C ASP A 106 11.00 -3.29 5.31
N ILE A 107 11.61 -4.35 4.78
CA ILE A 107 12.94 -4.83 5.16
C ILE A 107 13.77 -5.10 3.90
N LEU A 108 15.05 -4.73 3.92
CA LEU A 108 16.05 -5.17 2.94
C LEU A 108 17.10 -6.03 3.65
N ILE A 109 17.31 -7.25 3.16
CA ILE A 109 18.41 -8.11 3.60
C ILE A 109 19.46 -8.19 2.50
N ILE A 110 20.72 -7.93 2.84
CA ILE A 110 21.88 -8.12 1.96
C ILE A 110 22.58 -9.41 2.35
N THR A 111 22.75 -10.32 1.38
CA THR A 111 23.56 -11.54 1.51
C THR A 111 24.77 -11.47 0.58
N LYS A 112 25.57 -12.55 0.51
CA LYS A 112 26.66 -12.67 -0.47
C LYS A 112 26.15 -12.79 -1.91
N ASP A 113 24.96 -13.38 -2.08
CA ASP A 113 24.48 -13.81 -3.39
C ASP A 113 23.58 -12.75 -4.03
N LYS A 114 22.68 -12.16 -3.23
CA LYS A 114 21.66 -11.21 -3.73
C LYS A 114 21.00 -10.40 -2.60
N PRO A 115 20.36 -9.27 -2.92
CA PRO A 115 19.44 -8.62 -2.00
C PRO A 115 18.14 -9.42 -1.84
N TYR A 116 17.44 -9.24 -0.73
CA TYR A 116 16.07 -9.71 -0.51
C TYR A 116 15.23 -8.52 -0.06
N TYR A 117 14.20 -8.20 -0.83
CA TYR A 117 13.22 -7.17 -0.51
C TYR A 117 12.02 -7.83 0.14
N ILE A 118 11.74 -7.50 1.39
CA ILE A 118 10.72 -8.19 2.18
C ILE A 118 9.66 -7.19 2.60
N SER A 119 8.39 -7.53 2.40
CA SER A 119 7.27 -6.80 2.99
C SER A 119 6.42 -7.70 3.87
N PHE A 120 6.05 -7.19 5.05
CA PHE A 120 5.28 -7.92 6.03
C PHE A 120 3.78 -7.68 5.84
N LYS A 121 2.97 -8.73 5.99
CA LYS A 121 1.51 -8.63 5.84
C LYS A 121 0.82 -9.43 6.94
N ASP A 122 0.07 -8.72 7.78
CA ASP A 122 -0.76 -9.30 8.84
C ASP A 122 -1.94 -10.07 8.22
N ILE A 123 -1.97 -11.38 8.40
CA ILE A 123 -3.01 -12.27 7.84
C ILE A 123 -4.34 -12.15 8.58
N THR A 124 -4.35 -11.56 9.79
CA THR A 124 -5.53 -11.48 10.65
C THR A 124 -6.31 -10.19 10.48
N LYS A 125 -5.72 -9.18 9.83
CA LYS A 125 -6.33 -7.84 9.66
C LYS A 125 -6.48 -7.48 8.20
N GLU A 126 -7.60 -6.83 7.89
CA GLU A 126 -7.80 -6.24 6.56
C GLU A 126 -6.71 -5.22 6.23
N ALA A 127 -6.11 -5.38 5.06
CA ALA A 127 -5.05 -4.52 4.57
C ALA A 127 -5.61 -3.40 3.67
N LYS A 128 -5.06 -2.19 3.84
CA LYS A 128 -5.15 -1.15 2.81
C LYS A 128 -4.13 -1.47 1.72
N LEU A 129 -4.60 -1.71 0.50
CA LEU A 129 -3.76 -2.12 -0.63
C LEU A 129 -3.16 -0.91 -1.36
N GLY A 130 -3.87 0.22 -1.36
CA GLY A 130 -3.38 1.45 -1.94
C GLY A 130 -4.43 2.56 -2.02
N GLN A 131 -3.99 3.71 -2.50
CA GLN A 131 -4.87 4.79 -2.94
C GLN A 131 -4.24 5.48 -4.15
N PHE A 132 -5.04 5.88 -5.12
CA PHE A 132 -4.59 6.60 -6.30
C PHE A 132 -5.40 7.89 -6.46
N SER A 133 -4.71 9.03 -6.43
CA SER A 133 -5.33 10.36 -6.45
C SER A 133 -5.03 11.15 -7.73
N SER A 134 -4.32 10.58 -8.69
CA SER A 134 -3.87 11.27 -9.91
C SER A 134 -4.11 10.42 -11.15
N HIS A 135 -3.27 9.42 -11.38
CA HIS A 135 -3.33 8.58 -12.57
C HIS A 135 -2.81 7.19 -12.24
N LEU A 136 -3.61 6.17 -12.54
CA LEU A 136 -3.15 4.78 -12.62
C LEU A 136 -3.38 4.32 -14.04
N GLN A 137 -2.35 3.81 -14.70
CA GLN A 137 -2.45 3.22 -16.04
C GLN A 137 -1.78 1.85 -16.07
N LEU A 138 -2.52 0.86 -16.54
CA LEU A 138 -2.09 -0.51 -16.79
C LEU A 138 -2.40 -0.82 -18.26
N GLY A 139 -1.37 -1.08 -19.07
CA GLY A 139 -1.53 -1.10 -20.53
C GLY A 139 -2.33 0.10 -21.07
N GLN A 140 -3.49 -0.18 -21.68
CA GLN A 140 -4.39 0.83 -22.27
C GLN A 140 -5.50 1.31 -21.32
N VAL A 141 -5.69 0.66 -20.16
CA VAL A 141 -6.71 1.08 -19.19
C VAL A 141 -6.15 2.02 -18.15
N LYS A 142 -6.99 2.96 -17.73
CA LYS A 142 -6.61 3.99 -16.76
C LYS A 142 -7.73 4.35 -15.79
N LEU A 143 -7.32 4.77 -14.61
CA LEU A 143 -8.14 5.47 -13.63
C LEU A 143 -7.54 6.87 -13.43
N GLU A 144 -8.33 7.90 -13.74
CA GLU A 144 -7.95 9.29 -13.55
C GLU A 144 -8.63 9.86 -12.30
N GLY A 145 -7.81 10.26 -11.34
CA GLY A 145 -8.24 10.91 -10.11
C GLY A 145 -7.95 12.41 -10.10
N GLY A 146 -8.09 13.00 -8.92
CA GLY A 146 -7.81 14.39 -8.68
C GLY A 146 -8.95 15.30 -9.13
N LEU A 147 -8.64 16.59 -9.26
CA LEU A 147 -9.57 17.64 -9.69
C LEU A 147 -9.38 18.06 -11.16
N LYS A 148 -8.49 17.38 -11.91
CA LYS A 148 -7.90 17.98 -13.12
C LYS A 148 -8.88 18.09 -14.30
N LYS A 149 -8.81 19.28 -14.92
CA LYS A 149 -9.27 19.76 -16.25
C LYS A 149 -10.69 20.30 -16.45
N PHE A 150 -11.64 20.13 -15.52
CA PHE A 150 -13.05 20.38 -15.89
C PHE A 150 -13.64 21.75 -15.54
N ILE A 151 -12.90 22.67 -14.90
CA ILE A 151 -13.58 23.77 -14.21
C ILE A 151 -12.78 25.06 -14.17
N GLU A 152 -13.31 26.06 -14.86
CA GLU A 152 -13.04 27.45 -14.53
C GLU A 152 -13.82 27.80 -13.26
N ILE A 153 -13.10 27.99 -12.16
CA ILE A 153 -13.71 28.51 -10.93
C ILE A 153 -14.07 29.98 -11.20
N PRO A 154 -15.34 30.39 -11.02
CA PRO A 154 -15.74 31.78 -11.17
C PRO A 154 -14.84 32.72 -10.36
N ALA A 155 -14.55 33.88 -10.91
CA ALA A 155 -13.76 34.89 -10.22
C ALA A 155 -14.51 35.34 -8.96
N ALA A 156 -13.98 34.96 -7.79
CA ALA A 156 -14.49 35.36 -6.49
C ALA A 156 -13.37 35.93 -5.64
N LYS A 157 -13.70 36.90 -4.78
CA LYS A 157 -12.74 37.46 -3.82
C LYS A 157 -12.31 36.38 -2.83
N ILE A 158 -11.02 36.05 -2.84
CA ILE A 158 -10.44 34.98 -2.00
C ILE A 158 -10.18 35.53 -0.59
N ILE A 159 -11.22 35.55 0.24
CA ILE A 159 -11.16 35.98 1.65
C ILE A 159 -11.82 34.97 2.57
N HIS A 160 -11.34 34.88 3.81
CA HIS A 160 -11.82 33.91 4.81
C HIS A 160 -13.34 33.99 5.04
N THR A 161 -13.92 35.18 5.08
CA THR A 161 -15.36 35.40 5.30
C THR A 161 -16.23 34.84 4.18
N ASN A 162 -15.63 34.54 3.01
CA ASN A 162 -16.31 33.87 1.90
C ASN A 162 -16.13 32.35 1.95
N SER A 163 -15.68 31.79 3.08
CA SER A 163 -15.48 30.35 3.29
C SER A 163 -16.16 29.89 4.58
N ASN A 164 -16.34 28.57 4.73
CA ASN A 164 -16.86 27.96 5.97
C ASN A 164 -15.74 27.43 6.88
N LEU A 165 -14.52 27.91 6.70
CA LEU A 165 -13.37 27.56 7.53
C LEU A 165 -13.16 28.62 8.61
N THR A 166 -12.43 28.29 9.67
CA THR A 166 -11.94 29.31 10.60
C THR A 166 -10.80 30.13 9.97
N PHE A 167 -10.52 31.31 10.52
CA PHE A 167 -9.45 32.19 10.01
C PHE A 167 -8.10 31.47 10.03
N GLU A 168 -7.83 30.74 11.11
CA GLU A 168 -6.62 29.95 11.26
C GLU A 168 -6.52 28.83 10.21
N GLN A 169 -7.62 28.08 9.99
CA GLN A 169 -7.66 27.04 8.97
C GLN A 169 -7.45 27.61 7.57
N PHE A 170 -8.13 28.72 7.24
CA PHE A 170 -8.07 29.36 5.94
C PHE A 170 -6.67 29.91 5.64
N ASN A 171 -6.02 30.55 6.61
CA ASN A 171 -4.70 31.16 6.39
C ASN A 171 -3.61 30.14 6.12
N LYS A 172 -3.70 28.95 6.71
CA LYS A 172 -2.77 27.83 6.48
C LYS A 172 -2.90 27.20 5.09
N LEU A 173 -3.94 27.52 4.32
CA LEU A 173 -4.15 26.98 2.98
C LEU A 173 -3.26 27.64 1.92
N ASN A 174 -2.82 26.81 0.96
CA ASN A 174 -2.26 27.31 -0.29
C ASN A 174 -3.33 28.00 -1.16
N SER A 175 -2.90 28.73 -2.19
CA SER A 175 -3.80 29.52 -3.05
C SER A 175 -4.89 28.68 -3.71
N GLY A 176 -4.57 27.46 -4.17
CA GLY A 176 -5.53 26.54 -4.79
C GLY A 176 -6.62 26.10 -3.81
N ASN A 177 -6.26 25.70 -2.60
CA ASN A 177 -7.24 25.29 -1.58
C ASN A 177 -8.07 26.46 -1.06
N LYS A 178 -7.50 27.68 -0.98
CA LYS A 178 -8.29 28.89 -0.66
C LYS A 178 -9.38 29.15 -1.70
N LYS A 179 -9.06 29.01 -3.00
CA LYS A 179 -10.04 29.13 -4.09
C LYS A 179 -11.17 28.11 -3.93
N TRP A 180 -10.85 26.84 -3.68
CA TRP A 180 -11.86 25.81 -3.46
C TRP A 180 -12.70 26.04 -2.21
N ALA A 181 -12.09 26.47 -1.10
CA ALA A 181 -12.81 26.78 0.12
C ALA A 181 -13.87 27.88 -0.09
N VAL A 182 -13.52 28.91 -0.87
CA VAL A 182 -14.45 29.98 -1.26
C VAL A 182 -15.51 29.47 -2.24
N TYR A 183 -15.12 28.71 -3.27
CA TYR A 183 -16.05 28.18 -4.26
C TYR A 183 -17.12 27.28 -3.63
N LYS A 184 -16.73 26.36 -2.74
CA LYS A 184 -17.66 25.48 -2.00
C LYS A 184 -18.67 26.26 -1.15
N SER A 185 -18.28 27.44 -0.67
CA SER A 185 -19.13 28.25 0.19
C SER A 185 -20.11 29.10 -0.62
N LEU A 186 -19.62 29.76 -1.66
CA LEU A 186 -20.41 30.70 -2.46
C LEU A 186 -21.27 30.00 -3.53
N TYR A 187 -20.79 28.89 -4.08
CA TYR A 187 -21.39 28.17 -5.22
C TYR A 187 -21.68 26.70 -4.86
N ASP A 188 -22.29 26.48 -3.71
CA ASP A 188 -22.52 25.14 -3.17
C ASP A 188 -23.24 24.18 -4.12
N LYS A 189 -24.33 24.66 -4.76
CA LYS A 189 -25.10 23.85 -5.71
C LYS A 189 -24.28 23.45 -6.92
N ASP A 190 -23.49 24.37 -7.47
CA ASP A 190 -22.62 24.10 -8.62
C ASP A 190 -21.48 23.17 -8.24
N PHE A 191 -20.93 23.34 -7.04
CA PHE A 191 -19.92 22.44 -6.50
C PHE A 191 -20.48 21.02 -6.27
N GLN A 192 -21.71 20.89 -5.76
CA GLN A 192 -22.34 19.58 -5.60
C GLN A 192 -22.60 18.90 -6.95
N ARG A 193 -23.14 19.63 -7.93
CA ARG A 193 -23.32 19.13 -9.31
C ARG A 193 -22.01 18.64 -9.91
N LEU A 194 -20.92 19.38 -9.69
CA LEU A 194 -19.60 18.96 -10.09
C LEU A 194 -19.20 17.64 -9.42
N VAL A 195 -19.33 17.57 -8.10
CA VAL A 195 -18.98 16.36 -7.33
C VAL A 195 -19.74 15.16 -7.90
N ASP A 196 -21.03 15.31 -8.17
CA ASP A 196 -21.87 14.26 -8.73
C ASP A 196 -21.38 13.82 -10.12
N GLN A 197 -21.12 14.76 -11.03
CA GLN A 197 -20.57 14.47 -12.36
C GLN A 197 -19.21 13.77 -12.30
N MET A 198 -18.32 14.23 -11.42
CA MET A 198 -17.01 13.61 -11.24
C MET A 198 -17.12 12.20 -10.67
N MET A 199 -18.06 11.96 -9.74
CA MET A 199 -18.32 10.64 -9.18
C MET A 199 -18.92 9.70 -10.24
N GLU A 200 -19.89 10.14 -11.05
CA GLU A 200 -20.44 9.37 -12.16
C GLU A 200 -19.35 8.95 -13.16
N ASN A 201 -18.49 9.90 -13.58
CA ASN A 201 -17.35 9.61 -14.44
C ASN A 201 -16.35 8.65 -13.78
N ALA A 202 -16.11 8.80 -12.48
CA ALA A 202 -15.20 7.92 -11.75
C ALA A 202 -15.72 6.49 -11.68
N TYR A 203 -17.04 6.30 -11.52
CA TYR A 203 -17.69 4.99 -11.57
C TYR A 203 -17.64 4.36 -12.96
N ALA A 204 -17.90 5.14 -14.02
CA ALA A 204 -17.80 4.64 -15.40
C ALA A 204 -16.37 4.18 -15.72
N GLN A 205 -15.37 4.99 -15.38
CA GLN A 205 -13.96 4.60 -15.52
C GLN A 205 -13.62 3.34 -14.72
N LEU A 206 -14.12 3.23 -13.49
CA LEU A 206 -13.88 2.07 -12.66
C LEU A 206 -14.47 0.78 -13.26
N TYR A 207 -15.69 0.87 -13.79
CA TYR A 207 -16.33 -0.26 -14.45
C TYR A 207 -15.50 -0.73 -15.65
N THR A 208 -15.11 0.18 -16.55
CA THR A 208 -14.24 -0.14 -17.69
C THR A 208 -12.91 -0.73 -17.24
N PHE A 209 -12.25 -0.12 -16.26
CA PHE A 209 -10.97 -0.59 -15.73
C PHE A 209 -11.08 -2.04 -15.21
N CYS A 210 -12.07 -2.33 -14.38
CA CYS A 210 -12.27 -3.67 -13.84
C CYS A 210 -12.63 -4.68 -14.93
N HIS A 211 -13.47 -4.29 -15.90
CA HIS A 211 -13.87 -5.19 -16.98
C HIS A 211 -12.70 -5.57 -17.90
N GLU A 212 -11.80 -4.63 -18.20
CA GLU A 212 -10.60 -4.96 -19.00
C GLU A 212 -9.63 -5.85 -18.24
N LEU A 213 -9.50 -5.71 -16.91
CA LEU A 213 -8.74 -6.66 -16.08
C LEU A 213 -9.29 -8.09 -16.17
N THR A 214 -10.59 -8.29 -16.45
CA THR A 214 -11.14 -9.64 -16.62
C THR A 214 -10.77 -10.32 -17.94
N LYS A 215 -10.31 -9.54 -18.93
CA LYS A 215 -10.02 -10.03 -20.28
C LYS A 215 -8.56 -10.40 -20.47
N ASP A 216 -7.67 -9.86 -19.65
CA ASP A 216 -6.23 -10.00 -19.81
C ASP A 216 -5.56 -10.31 -18.46
N ILE A 217 -5.07 -11.55 -18.34
CA ILE A 217 -4.35 -12.01 -17.16
C ILE A 217 -3.06 -11.22 -16.95
N ASP A 218 -2.40 -10.75 -18.01
CA ASP A 218 -1.15 -10.00 -17.88
C ASP A 218 -1.41 -8.61 -17.29
N LEU A 219 -2.53 -7.96 -17.63
CA LEU A 219 -2.97 -6.73 -16.95
C LEU A 219 -3.29 -6.97 -15.47
N LEU A 220 -3.93 -8.09 -15.12
CA LEU A 220 -4.17 -8.44 -13.73
C LEU A 220 -2.86 -8.68 -12.96
N LEU A 221 -1.89 -9.36 -13.56
CA LEU A 221 -0.59 -9.61 -12.93
C LEU A 221 0.22 -8.31 -12.79
N GLU A 222 0.12 -7.38 -13.74
CA GLU A 222 0.68 -6.04 -13.62
C GLU A 222 0.04 -5.29 -12.43
N PHE A 223 -1.30 -5.34 -12.32
CA PHE A 223 -2.03 -4.77 -11.19
C PHE A 223 -1.57 -5.33 -9.84
N LEU A 224 -1.46 -6.66 -9.73
CA LEU A 224 -1.01 -7.34 -8.53
C LEU A 224 0.45 -6.98 -8.20
N THR A 225 1.32 -6.93 -9.20
CA THR A 225 2.72 -6.52 -9.04
C THR A 225 2.82 -5.12 -8.45
N ARG A 226 2.13 -4.13 -9.05
CA ARG A 226 2.13 -2.75 -8.53
C ARG A 226 1.53 -2.63 -7.14
N THR A 227 0.52 -3.46 -6.85
CA THR A 227 -0.14 -3.48 -5.54
C THR A 227 0.78 -4.05 -4.46
N LEU A 228 1.48 -5.15 -4.73
CA LEU A 228 2.30 -5.88 -3.75
C LEU A 228 3.72 -5.32 -3.63
N VAL A 229 4.35 -5.01 -4.76
CA VAL A 229 5.77 -4.67 -4.88
C VAL A 229 5.99 -3.17 -5.05
N GLY A 230 5.07 -2.47 -5.72
CA GLY A 230 5.23 -1.07 -6.11
C GLY A 230 5.56 -0.88 -7.59
N ASN A 231 5.99 0.32 -7.98
CA ASN A 231 6.28 0.69 -9.37
C ASN A 231 7.70 0.33 -9.84
N SER A 232 8.39 -0.58 -9.16
CA SER A 232 9.77 -0.97 -9.48
C SER A 232 9.83 -2.42 -9.92
N GLU A 233 9.85 -2.66 -11.23
CA GLU A 233 10.01 -4.02 -11.78
C GLU A 233 11.35 -4.65 -11.39
N SER A 234 12.39 -3.81 -11.23
CA SER A 234 13.74 -4.25 -10.91
C SER A 234 13.91 -5.00 -9.58
N VAL A 235 12.95 -4.86 -8.65
CA VAL A 235 13.03 -5.57 -7.36
C VAL A 235 12.19 -6.85 -7.35
N LEU A 236 11.33 -7.08 -8.36
CA LEU A 236 10.37 -8.18 -8.40
C LEU A 236 11.04 -9.56 -8.27
N ASP A 237 12.21 -9.71 -8.88
CA ASP A 237 12.96 -10.97 -8.92
C ASP A 237 13.39 -11.44 -7.53
N ASP A 238 13.54 -10.50 -6.60
CA ASP A 238 14.00 -10.73 -5.23
C ASP A 238 13.02 -10.20 -4.17
N PHE A 239 11.75 -10.02 -4.56
CA PHE A 239 10.71 -9.55 -3.65
C PHE A 239 9.93 -10.69 -3.00
N TYR A 240 9.80 -10.61 -1.68
CA TYR A 240 9.17 -11.61 -0.85
C TYR A 240 8.13 -11.00 0.08
N LEU A 241 7.08 -11.77 0.37
CA LEU A 241 6.09 -11.45 1.39
C LEU A 241 6.22 -12.40 2.56
N VAL A 242 6.14 -11.86 3.77
CA VAL A 242 6.00 -12.66 5.00
C VAL A 242 4.54 -12.54 5.47
N MET A 243 3.87 -13.68 5.59
CA MET A 243 2.45 -13.80 5.97
C MET A 243 2.26 -14.96 6.94
N GLY A 244 2.23 -14.68 8.24
CA GLY A 244 2.29 -15.73 9.26
C GLY A 244 3.57 -16.54 9.11
N ASP A 245 3.45 -17.86 8.97
CA ASP A 245 4.59 -18.77 8.76
C ASP A 245 4.98 -18.93 7.28
N SER A 246 4.29 -18.25 6.35
CA SER A 246 4.57 -18.36 4.91
C SER A 246 5.60 -17.31 4.45
N PHE A 247 6.64 -17.79 3.76
CA PHE A 247 7.64 -16.96 3.08
C PHE A 247 7.46 -17.06 1.55
N ILE A 248 6.88 -16.05 0.94
CA ILE A 248 6.34 -16.13 -0.42
C ILE A 248 7.17 -15.31 -1.41
N HIS A 249 7.74 -15.95 -2.43
CA HIS A 249 8.38 -15.28 -3.55
C HIS A 249 7.34 -14.74 -4.54
N VAL A 250 7.24 -13.41 -4.68
CA VAL A 250 6.14 -12.79 -5.43
C VAL A 250 6.17 -13.18 -6.90
N LYS A 251 7.33 -13.08 -7.58
CA LYS A 251 7.46 -13.46 -8.99
C LYS A 251 7.06 -14.92 -9.24
N SER A 252 7.51 -15.84 -8.39
CA SER A 252 7.14 -17.25 -8.52
C SER A 252 5.63 -17.46 -8.38
N VAL A 253 4.97 -16.80 -7.42
CA VAL A 253 3.52 -16.95 -7.23
C VAL A 253 2.74 -16.34 -8.38
N LEU A 254 3.11 -15.16 -8.88
CA LEU A 254 2.47 -14.56 -10.05
C LEU A 254 2.59 -15.46 -11.29
N ASN A 255 3.76 -16.06 -11.52
CA ASN A 255 3.96 -17.03 -12.60
C ASN A 255 3.08 -18.28 -12.43
N LYS A 256 2.90 -18.77 -11.20
CA LYS A 256 2.00 -19.89 -10.92
C LYS A 256 0.54 -19.50 -11.16
N ILE A 257 0.10 -18.31 -10.71
CA ILE A 257 -1.24 -17.78 -11.00
C ILE A 257 -1.47 -17.73 -12.51
N LYS A 258 -0.51 -17.23 -13.30
CA LYS A 258 -0.60 -17.21 -14.76
C LYS A 258 -0.84 -18.61 -15.35
N LYS A 259 -0.08 -19.61 -14.88
CA LYS A 259 -0.18 -21.01 -15.35
C LYS A 259 -1.50 -21.68 -14.94
N LEU A 260 -2.06 -21.32 -13.79
CA LEU A 260 -3.35 -21.84 -13.33
C LEU A 260 -4.53 -21.31 -14.16
N ASN A 261 -4.31 -20.30 -14.99
CA ASN A 261 -5.30 -19.71 -15.91
C ASN A 261 -6.66 -19.46 -15.22
N PRO A 262 -6.69 -18.63 -14.16
CA PRO A 262 -7.90 -18.40 -13.39
C PRO A 262 -9.00 -17.72 -14.20
N GLU A 263 -10.24 -17.96 -13.81
CA GLU A 263 -11.35 -17.09 -14.20
C GLU A 263 -11.28 -15.80 -13.38
N ILE A 264 -11.29 -14.64 -14.03
CA ILE A 264 -11.27 -13.33 -13.37
C ILE A 264 -12.70 -12.77 -13.41
N CYS A 265 -13.26 -12.46 -12.26
CA CYS A 265 -14.64 -12.00 -12.15
C CYS A 265 -14.70 -10.64 -11.44
N THR A 266 -15.64 -9.80 -11.87
CA THR A 266 -15.95 -8.52 -11.22
C THR A 266 -17.39 -8.47 -10.75
N GLN A 267 -17.64 -7.79 -9.64
CA GLN A 267 -18.99 -7.63 -9.10
C GLN A 267 -19.19 -6.21 -8.56
N GLU A 268 -20.33 -5.61 -8.87
CA GLU A 268 -20.74 -4.37 -8.23
C GLU A 268 -21.09 -4.61 -6.76
N PHE A 269 -20.65 -3.71 -5.90
CA PHE A 269 -20.94 -3.73 -4.48
C PHE A 269 -21.48 -2.38 -4.03
N ILE A 270 -22.62 -2.41 -3.34
CA ILE A 270 -23.23 -1.23 -2.73
C ILE A 270 -23.19 -1.41 -1.22
N SER A 271 -22.43 -0.55 -0.55
CA SER A 271 -22.38 -0.54 0.91
C SER A 271 -23.70 -0.05 1.51
N ARG A 272 -23.90 -0.29 2.81
CA ARG A 272 -25.08 0.21 3.55
C ARG A 272 -25.29 1.72 3.46
N ASN A 273 -24.22 2.48 3.21
CA ASN A 273 -24.27 3.94 3.05
C ASN A 273 -24.40 4.37 1.59
N SER A 274 -24.89 3.49 0.71
CA SER A 274 -25.06 3.71 -0.73
C SER A 274 -23.79 4.06 -1.51
N LYS A 275 -22.61 3.87 -0.92
CA LYS A 275 -21.35 3.97 -1.66
C LYS A 275 -21.21 2.77 -2.57
N LYS A 276 -20.96 3.02 -3.85
CA LYS A 276 -20.71 1.97 -4.85
C LYS A 276 -19.23 1.65 -4.90
N SER A 277 -18.90 0.41 -5.20
CA SER A 277 -17.55 -0.09 -5.36
C SER A 277 -17.54 -1.23 -6.37
N MET A 278 -16.37 -1.52 -6.94
CA MET A 278 -16.16 -2.73 -7.73
C MET A 278 -15.33 -3.72 -6.92
N LEU A 279 -15.80 -4.96 -6.85
CA LEU A 279 -15.05 -6.08 -6.31
C LEU A 279 -14.39 -6.83 -7.46
N LEU A 280 -13.09 -7.09 -7.33
CA LEU A 280 -12.33 -7.93 -8.24
C LEU A 280 -12.00 -9.23 -7.54
N SER A 281 -12.28 -10.35 -8.20
CA SER A 281 -11.97 -11.69 -7.70
C SER A 281 -11.35 -12.55 -8.78
N ILE A 282 -10.67 -13.60 -8.35
CA ILE A 282 -10.29 -14.71 -9.22
C ILE A 282 -10.87 -16.01 -8.69
N ARG A 283 -11.16 -16.93 -9.60
CA ARG A 283 -11.59 -18.29 -9.30
C ARG A 283 -10.57 -19.27 -9.90
N ILE A 284 -10.05 -20.15 -9.05
CA ILE A 284 -9.15 -21.23 -9.43
C ILE A 284 -9.82 -22.53 -8.97
N LYS A 285 -10.20 -23.38 -9.94
CA LYS A 285 -11.08 -24.54 -9.69
C LYS A 285 -12.35 -24.07 -8.96
N ASP A 286 -12.70 -24.70 -7.85
CA ASP A 286 -13.92 -24.38 -7.08
C ASP A 286 -13.71 -23.29 -6.01
N LYS A 287 -12.52 -22.69 -5.93
CA LYS A 287 -12.21 -21.67 -4.92
C LYS A 287 -12.20 -20.27 -5.51
N LYS A 288 -12.91 -19.35 -4.85
CA LYS A 288 -12.94 -17.91 -5.17
C LYS A 288 -12.09 -17.13 -4.17
N TYR A 289 -11.29 -16.20 -4.69
CA TYR A 289 -10.48 -15.27 -3.90
C TYR A 289 -10.75 -13.84 -4.33
N TRP A 290 -11.04 -12.97 -3.37
CA TRP A 290 -11.18 -11.54 -3.53
C TRP A 290 -9.81 -10.88 -3.59
N ILE A 291 -9.53 -10.22 -4.72
CA ILE A 291 -8.26 -9.52 -4.95
C ILE A 291 -8.30 -8.14 -4.29
N THR A 292 -9.34 -7.37 -4.56
CA THR A 292 -9.50 -6.02 -4.04
C THR A 292 -10.96 -5.57 -4.17
N LYS A 293 -11.37 -4.69 -3.25
CA LYS A 293 -12.48 -3.75 -3.46
C LYS A 293 -11.90 -2.41 -3.85
N ILE A 294 -12.48 -1.79 -4.89
CA ILE A 294 -12.08 -0.48 -5.38
C ILE A 294 -13.25 0.47 -5.17
N GLU A 295 -13.05 1.49 -4.33
CA GLU A 295 -14.05 2.51 -4.02
C GLU A 295 -13.54 3.88 -4.52
N PRO A 296 -14.19 4.52 -5.50
CA PRO A 296 -13.92 5.91 -5.79
C PRO A 296 -14.57 6.79 -4.72
N SER A 297 -13.91 7.89 -4.35
CA SER A 297 -14.48 8.89 -3.46
C SER A 297 -14.02 10.28 -3.84
N PHE A 298 -14.90 11.26 -3.63
CA PHE A 298 -14.52 12.66 -3.72
C PHE A 298 -14.00 13.15 -2.36
N ASP A 299 -12.69 13.28 -2.23
CA ASP A 299 -12.04 13.80 -1.03
C ASP A 299 -12.13 15.33 -0.98
N GLY A 300 -12.80 15.84 0.04
CA GLY A 300 -12.96 17.29 0.27
C GLY A 300 -14.27 17.90 -0.24
N SER A 301 -15.30 17.08 -0.46
CA SER A 301 -16.64 17.52 -0.87
C SER A 301 -17.36 18.37 0.19
N ARG A 302 -17.03 18.21 1.47
CA ARG A 302 -17.69 18.99 2.53
C ARG A 302 -17.18 20.44 2.59
N LYS A 303 -18.09 21.37 2.89
CA LYS A 303 -17.82 22.82 2.98
C LYS A 303 -16.77 23.21 4.03
N ASN A 304 -16.75 22.50 5.15
CA ASN A 304 -15.84 22.74 6.28
C ASN A 304 -14.51 21.98 6.18
N VAL A 305 -14.27 21.26 5.08
CA VAL A 305 -12.99 20.56 4.85
C VAL A 305 -12.02 21.51 4.15
N SER A 306 -10.84 21.65 4.73
CA SER A 306 -9.83 22.63 4.33
C SER A 306 -9.12 22.28 3.01
N GLN A 307 -9.01 21.00 2.67
CA GLN A 307 -8.37 20.53 1.43
C GLN A 307 -9.38 19.88 0.49
N THR A 308 -9.39 20.30 -0.76
CA THR A 308 -10.16 19.64 -1.82
C THR A 308 -9.18 18.87 -2.70
N LYS A 309 -9.29 17.54 -2.74
CA LYS A 309 -8.39 16.66 -3.51
C LYS A 309 -9.04 16.11 -4.78
N GLY A 310 -10.38 16.05 -4.82
CA GLY A 310 -11.12 15.48 -5.95
C GLY A 310 -11.23 13.96 -5.85
N ILE A 311 -11.27 13.26 -6.99
CA ILE A 311 -11.46 11.82 -7.01
C ILE A 311 -10.23 11.09 -6.51
N ILE A 312 -10.43 10.17 -5.57
CA ILE A 312 -9.42 9.22 -5.10
C ILE A 312 -10.02 7.82 -5.20
N TYR A 313 -9.27 6.91 -5.79
CA TYR A 313 -9.61 5.48 -5.80
C TYR A 313 -8.93 4.79 -4.63
N TYR A 314 -9.73 4.19 -3.75
CA TYR A 314 -9.27 3.45 -2.59
C TYR A 314 -9.29 1.95 -2.88
N PHE A 315 -8.13 1.31 -2.75
CA PHE A 315 -7.94 -0.12 -2.95
C PHE A 315 -7.84 -0.78 -1.57
N GLN A 316 -8.80 -1.63 -1.26
CA GLN A 316 -8.98 -2.24 0.05
C GLN A 316 -9.08 -3.76 -0.10
N GLU A 317 -8.57 -4.48 0.88
CA GLU A 317 -8.94 -5.87 1.06
C GLU A 317 -10.46 -5.96 1.26
N PHE A 318 -11.06 -6.98 0.66
CA PHE A 318 -12.44 -7.36 0.87
C PHE A 318 -12.46 -8.86 1.05
N SER A 319 -13.27 -9.33 1.98
CA SER A 319 -13.47 -10.76 2.15
C SER A 319 -14.79 -11.05 2.83
N ASP A 320 -15.51 -12.05 2.32
CA ASP A 320 -16.66 -12.64 3.02
C ASP A 320 -16.20 -13.57 4.17
N ASN A 321 -14.96 -14.07 4.06
CA ASN A 321 -14.33 -15.04 4.96
C ASN A 321 -12.80 -14.89 4.83
N VAL A 322 -12.04 -14.94 5.93
CA VAL A 322 -10.56 -14.87 5.94
C VAL A 322 -9.88 -15.71 4.84
N ASN A 323 -10.40 -16.92 4.56
CA ASN A 323 -9.86 -17.88 3.57
C ASN A 323 -10.13 -17.53 2.10
N GLN A 324 -10.83 -16.44 1.81
CA GLN A 324 -11.16 -15.99 0.46
C GLN A 324 -10.50 -14.65 0.12
N SER A 325 -9.45 -14.25 0.84
CA SER A 325 -8.71 -13.02 0.57
C SER A 325 -7.58 -13.23 -0.45
N TYR A 326 -7.02 -12.13 -0.96
CA TYR A 326 -5.81 -12.17 -1.79
C TYR A 326 -4.62 -12.78 -1.03
N LYS A 327 -4.58 -12.68 0.31
CA LYS A 327 -3.51 -13.31 1.12
C LYS A 327 -3.62 -14.83 1.07
N SER A 328 -4.84 -15.35 1.25
CA SER A 328 -5.10 -16.79 1.15
C SER A 328 -4.79 -17.32 -0.24
N LEU A 329 -5.09 -16.57 -1.29
CA LEU A 329 -4.67 -16.90 -2.65
C LEU A 329 -3.15 -17.06 -2.75
N LEU A 330 -2.39 -16.06 -2.29
CA LEU A 330 -0.93 -16.07 -2.39
C LEU A 330 -0.34 -17.25 -1.62
N ILE A 331 -0.86 -17.55 -0.42
CA ILE A 331 -0.45 -18.70 0.40
C ILE A 331 -0.78 -20.01 -0.32
N ASP A 332 -2.03 -20.22 -0.74
CA ASP A 332 -2.48 -21.47 -1.36
C ASP A 332 -1.71 -21.76 -2.67
N VAL A 333 -1.42 -20.74 -3.47
CA VAL A 333 -0.60 -20.87 -4.70
C VAL A 333 0.87 -21.13 -4.36
N SER A 334 1.42 -20.46 -3.34
CA SER A 334 2.80 -20.70 -2.89
C SER A 334 3.00 -22.16 -2.48
N GLU A 335 2.04 -22.70 -1.72
CA GLU A 335 2.02 -24.06 -1.18
C GLU A 335 1.58 -25.14 -2.18
N ASN A 336 1.37 -24.79 -3.45
CA ASN A 336 0.93 -25.69 -4.52
C ASN A 336 -0.38 -26.43 -4.24
N LYS A 337 -1.34 -25.80 -3.54
CA LYS A 337 -2.64 -26.44 -3.23
C LYS A 337 -3.54 -26.69 -4.44
N PHE A 338 -3.10 -26.29 -5.64
CA PHE A 338 -3.86 -26.42 -6.88
C PHE A 338 -3.32 -27.48 -7.85
N GLY A 339 -2.26 -28.21 -7.50
CA GLY A 339 -1.71 -29.28 -8.34
C GLY A 339 -0.79 -28.77 -9.44
#